data_AF-A0A7Z9IK80-F1
#
_entry.id   AF-A0A7Z9IK80-F1
#
_cell.length_a   1.000
_cell.length_b   1.000
_cell.length_c   1.000
_cell.angle_alpha   90.00
_cell.angle_beta   90.00
_cell.angle_gamma   90.00
#
_symmetry.space_group_name_H-M   'P 1'
#
loop_
_entity.id
_entity.type
_entity.pdbx_description
1 polymer ?
#
loop_
_entity_poly.entity_id
_entity_poly.type
_entity_poly.pdbx_seq_one_letter_code
_entity_poly.pdbx_strand_id
1 'polypeptide(L)' 'MSTQVLGIVPARLASARLPNKPLYPILGRPLIEWVWRRIQVMTVLDHAVVA' A
#
# COMPACT_ATOMS: atom_id res chain seq x y z
N MET A 1 -0.26 16.45 24.05
CA MET A 1 -0.56 16.20 22.62
C MET A 1 -0.42 14.71 22.38
N SER A 2 -1.42 14.07 21.77
CA SER A 2 -1.30 12.65 21.36
C SER A 2 -0.41 12.58 20.13
N THR A 3 0.60 11.70 20.13
CA THR A 3 1.39 11.43 18.93
C THR A 3 0.50 10.72 17.92
N GLN A 4 0.45 11.23 16.69
CA GLN A 4 -0.21 10.53 15.58
C GLN A 4 0.81 9.81 14.70
N VAL A 5 0.42 8.64 14.20
CA VAL A 5 1.22 7.74 13.38
C VAL A 5 0.61 7.64 11.99
N LEU A 6 1.36 8.10 10.98
CA LEU A 6 1.00 7.98 9.56
C LEU A 6 1.75 6.83 8.90
N GLY A 7 1.02 5.88 8.33
CA GLY A 7 1.58 4.84 7.45
C GLY A 7 1.63 5.31 5.99
N ILE A 8 2.76 5.07 5.32
CA ILE A 8 2.94 5.41 3.90
C ILE A 8 3.32 4.15 3.12
N VAL A 9 2.55 3.84 2.08
CA VAL A 9 2.86 2.76 1.13
C VAL A 9 3.42 3.37 -0.15
N PRO A 10 4.73 3.22 -0.42
CA PRO A 10 5.30 3.69 -1.67
C PRO A 10 4.86 2.79 -2.84
N ALA A 11 4.20 3.36 -3.84
CA ALA A 11 3.60 2.66 -4.98
C ALA A 11 3.98 3.28 -6.33
N ARG A 12 5.29 3.32 -6.62
CA ARG A 12 5.79 3.80 -7.91
C ARG A 12 5.52 2.83 -9.07
N LEU A 13 5.18 3.38 -10.24
CA LEU A 13 4.98 2.61 -11.48
C LEU A 13 6.29 2.30 -12.24
N ALA A 14 7.39 2.95 -11.90
CA ALA A 14 8.69 2.89 -12.60
C ALA A 14 9.52 1.60 -12.34
N SER A 15 8.88 0.46 -12.17
CA SER A 15 9.56 -0.83 -11.99
C SER A 15 10.01 -1.39 -13.34
N ALA A 16 11.33 -1.56 -13.52
CA ALA A 16 11.89 -2.03 -14.79
C ALA A 16 11.73 -3.55 -15.03
N ARG A 17 11.82 -4.36 -13.96
CA ARG A 17 11.70 -5.84 -14.05
C ARG A 17 10.26 -6.33 -14.11
N LEU A 18 9.34 -5.58 -13.52
CA LEU A 18 7.91 -5.87 -13.52
C LEU A 18 7.18 -4.55 -13.75
N PRO A 19 6.87 -4.19 -15.01
CA PRO A 19 6.19 -2.95 -15.34
C PRO A 19 4.86 -2.81 -14.60
N ASN A 20 4.53 -1.58 -14.17
CA ASN A 20 3.29 -1.28 -13.45
C ASN A 20 3.04 -2.20 -12.23
N LYS A 21 4.11 -2.65 -11.56
CA LYS A 21 4.05 -3.61 -10.45
C LYS A 21 2.93 -3.38 -9.43
N PRO A 22 2.64 -2.16 -8.93
CA PRO A 22 1.52 -1.94 -8.00
C PRO A 22 0.15 -2.37 -8.56
N LEU A 23 -0.04 -2.26 -9.87
CA LEU A 23 -1.28 -2.62 -10.58
C LEU A 23 -1.28 -4.05 -11.10
N TYR A 24 -0.16 -4.77 -10.98
CA TYR A 24 -0.04 -6.14 -11.48
C TYR A 24 -1.08 -7.06 -10.80
N PRO A 25 -1.86 -7.83 -11.57
CA PRO A 25 -2.92 -8.65 -11.00
C PRO A 25 -2.35 -9.88 -10.27
N ILE A 26 -2.77 -10.07 -9.02
CA ILE A 26 -2.53 -11.25 -8.20
C ILE A 26 -3.89 -11.80 -7.78
N LEU A 27 -4.24 -12.99 -8.27
CA LEU A 27 -5.52 -13.66 -8.02
C LEU A 27 -6.74 -12.73 -8.28
N GLY A 28 -6.71 -11.99 -9.39
CA GLY A 28 -7.80 -11.10 -9.81
C GLY A 28 -7.85 -9.74 -9.12
N ARG A 29 -6.90 -9.39 -8.25
CA ARG A 29 -6.79 -8.07 -7.59
C ARG A 29 -5.42 -7.45 -7.84
N PRO A 30 -5.28 -6.13 -8.02
CA PRO A 30 -3.98 -5.49 -8.17
C PRO A 30 -3.12 -5.70 -6.92
N LEU A 31 -1.80 -5.85 -7.08
CA LEU A 31 -0.84 -6.07 -6.00
C LEU A 31 -1.03 -5.10 -4.84
N ILE A 32 -1.23 -3.81 -5.14
CA ILE A 32 -1.37 -2.77 -4.12
C ILE A 32 -2.59 -2.97 -3.23
N GLU A 33 -3.66 -3.59 -3.74
CA GLU A 33 -4.86 -3.88 -2.93
C GLU A 33 -4.55 -4.90 -1.83
N TRP A 34 -3.70 -5.88 -2.10
CA TRP A 34 -3.26 -6.84 -1.08
C TRP A 34 -2.49 -6.17 0.05
N VAL A 35 -1.68 -5.16 -0.25
CA VAL A 35 -0.97 -4.35 0.75
C VAL A 35 -1.97 -3.50 1.54
N TRP A 36 -2.89 -2.81 0.85
CA TRP A 36 -3.91 -1.96 1.47
C TRP A 36 -4.79 -2.74 2.44
N ARG A 37 -5.28 -3.93 2.05
CA ARG A 37 -6.11 -4.78 2.91
C ARG A 37 -5.43 -5.19 4.21
N ARG A 38 -4.09 -5.40 4.19
CA ARG A 38 -3.33 -5.69 5.42
C ARG A 38 -3.20 -4.48 6.32
N ILE A 39 -3.06 -3.29 5.73
CA ILE A 39 -2.94 -2.04 6.48
C ILE A 39 -4.27 -1.67 7.15
N GLN A 40 -5.39 -1.92 6.48
CA GLN A 40 -6.74 -1.61 6.99
C GLN A 40 -7.08 -2.30 8.33
N VAL A 41 -6.41 -3.40 8.68
CA VAL A 41 -6.64 -4.12 9.95
C VAL A 41 -5.59 -3.80 11.03
N MET A 42 -4.62 -2.91 10.74
CA MET A 42 -3.61 -2.50 11.70
C MET A 42 -4.16 -1.45 12.66
N THR A 43 -3.93 -1.64 13.96
CA THR A 43 -4.39 -0.71 15.01
C THR A 43 -3.31 0.28 15.45
N VAL A 44 -2.12 0.25 14.82
CA VAL A 44 -0.97 1.08 15.18
C VAL A 44 -0.89 2.38 14.38
N LEU A 45 -1.73 2.53 13.36
CA LEU A 45 -1.75 3.68 12.46
C LEU A 45 -3.03 4.47 12.69
N ASP A 46 -2.92 5.78 12.85
CA ASP A 46 -4.08 6.68 12.85
C ASP A 46 -4.56 6.95 11.41
N HIS A 47 -3.60 7.04 10.48
CA HIS A 47 -3.84 7.30 9.08
C HIS A 47 -2.93 6.45 8.20
N ALA A 48 -3.38 6.14 6.99
CA ALA A 48 -2.56 5.46 5.99
C ALA A 48 -2.84 6.01 4.59
N VAL A 49 -1.77 6.17 3.80
CA VAL A 49 -1.84 6.62 2.41
C VAL A 49 -0.98 5.75 1.49
N VAL A 50 -1.37 5.70 0.22
CA VAL A 50 -0.56 5.15 -0.87
C VAL A 50 0.01 6.33 -1.65
N ALA A 51 1.33 6.36 -1.88
CA ALA A 51 2.04 7.50 -2.50
C ALA A 51 3.09 7.05 -3.52
#